data_AF-A0A1I3V0Z1-F1
#
_entry.id   AF-A0A1I3V0Z1-F1
#
_cell.length_a   1.000
_cell.length_b   1.000
_cell.length_c   1.000
_cell.angle_alpha   90.00
_cell.angle_beta   90.00
_cell.angle_gamma   90.00
#
_symmetry.space_group_name_H-M   'P 1'
#
loop_
_entity.id
_entity.type
_entity.pdbx_description
1 polymer ?
#
loop_
_entity_poly.entity_id
_entity_poly.type
_entity_poly.pdbx_seq_one_letter_code
_entity_poly.pdbx_strand_id
1 'polypeptide(L)'
;MDQAPRSGGLGRRRLLQATLAAPVAVAAGSLVTGAPSAGATQGRNAGGRRFTLAVMPDTQYLFDEGGTDQEPVRESLRYLLRQRQEDNIVFMAHLGDVTEHGTEAEMALADRVFATVDGKLPWSVLGGNHDVSGDDQRGDTPFLRTFGPRRFVRSQTFRGASPDGYNTYYTFQAADRTWLLLALDWRTSDKGLAWARQVLDRNPGVPTILTTHDFVEPDGTGGASLSDNGKHMWDGLVRRYDQIFLTLNGHYWPAGRTTLTNDAGNPVFSHITNYQDRYYGGAGMIRYYTFDLARNAIDVETFSPWLLAKRDPSTLEAETAELSGDVDRFTVEIDFDERFPGKPLPALPARAALVPGTVAYWRFEGRDGTPVTGARDLSGRGNDLTIQRIGSSGDDVLKYSAEYHEAQPAHGSIRFDGAKNRGAVLHTGPSAQLNTMKFEQGYTIETFLKLPEPFVGDHAWMGILSWEGRAGDAGKNGGYSPDDAPCSLNVTSERFLQFVVYPVNQNDDPTAWSHALPTGRWTHVAIVNDGHHTTVYVDGSKIARNPSLDSRGISTVGKPFALGGTQGGGQYGQGFYGWLGDTRIVSRALRPDQFLLSR
;
A
#
# COMPACT_ATOMS: atom_id res chain seq x y z
N MET A 1 32.62 -10.54 50.92
CA MET A 1 32.50 -9.06 50.87
C MET A 1 33.24 -8.63 49.63
N ASP A 2 32.64 -8.19 48.53
CA ASP A 2 31.27 -7.74 48.30
C ASP A 2 30.83 -8.06 46.87
N GLN A 3 29.52 -8.26 46.71
CA GLN A 3 28.84 -8.54 45.45
C GLN A 3 28.12 -7.30 44.89
N ALA A 4 28.02 -7.30 43.55
CA ALA A 4 26.90 -6.82 42.70
C ALA A 4 26.81 -5.30 42.32
N PRO A 5 26.10 -4.92 41.22
CA PRO A 5 25.98 -5.57 39.90
C PRO A 5 25.76 -4.62 38.65
N ARG A 6 25.60 -5.24 37.45
CA ARG A 6 24.85 -4.86 36.21
C ARG A 6 25.38 -3.79 35.23
N SER A 7 25.55 -4.18 33.96
CA SER A 7 24.52 -3.98 32.91
C SER A 7 24.90 -4.73 31.62
N GLY A 8 23.99 -5.56 31.11
CA GLY A 8 24.14 -6.28 29.85
C GLY A 8 22.86 -6.10 29.04
N GLY A 9 22.99 -5.45 27.88
CA GLY A 9 21.90 -5.02 27.01
C GLY A 9 21.18 -6.16 26.28
N LEU A 10 19.93 -5.89 25.97
CA LEU A 10 18.98 -6.75 25.25
C LEU A 10 19.10 -6.62 23.73
N GLY A 11 18.88 -7.73 23.02
CA GLY A 11 18.51 -7.77 21.59
C GLY A 11 18.61 -9.19 21.02
N ARG A 12 17.60 -10.08 21.17
CA ARG A 12 16.44 -10.33 20.25
C ARG A 12 16.90 -10.57 18.80
N ARG A 13 16.67 -11.70 18.10
CA ARG A 13 15.59 -12.72 18.08
C ARG A 13 16.12 -14.05 17.47
N ARG A 14 15.82 -15.18 18.11
CA ARG A 14 15.64 -16.50 17.46
C ARG A 14 14.59 -17.26 18.26
N LEU A 15 13.47 -17.62 17.65
CA LEU A 15 12.44 -18.56 18.14
C LEU A 15 11.40 -18.61 16.99
N LEU A 16 10.84 -19.70 16.49
CA LEU A 16 10.92 -21.14 16.72
C LEU A 16 10.17 -21.76 15.53
N GLN A 17 10.75 -22.72 14.80
CA GLN A 17 9.96 -23.66 14.00
C GLN A 17 9.88 -24.96 14.80
N ALA A 18 8.70 -25.26 15.32
CA ALA A 18 8.38 -26.56 15.90
C ALA A 18 7.47 -27.30 14.92
N THR A 19 8.05 -28.31 14.26
CA THR A 19 7.37 -29.31 13.45
C THR A 19 6.59 -30.28 14.36
N LEU A 20 5.27 -30.34 14.22
CA LEU A 20 4.46 -31.44 14.73
C LEU A 20 4.26 -32.46 13.61
N ALA A 21 4.90 -33.62 13.76
CA ALA A 21 4.62 -34.81 12.98
C ALA A 21 3.42 -35.55 13.60
N ALA A 22 2.43 -35.90 12.78
CA ALA A 22 1.43 -36.91 13.09
C ALA A 22 1.23 -37.81 11.86
N PRO A 23 1.08 -39.14 12.02
CA PRO A 23 1.03 -40.08 10.91
C PRO A 23 -0.39 -40.13 10.31
N VAL A 24 -0.48 -40.14 8.98
CA VAL A 24 -1.74 -40.42 8.27
C VAL A 24 -1.71 -41.85 7.74
N ALA A 25 -2.74 -42.61 8.13
CA ALA A 25 -3.02 -43.95 7.66
C ALA A 25 -3.44 -43.96 6.18
N VAL A 26 -2.98 -44.98 5.46
CA VAL A 26 -3.29 -45.25 4.05
C VAL A 26 -4.71 -45.79 3.92
N ALA A 27 -5.55 -45.11 3.13
CA ALA A 27 -6.75 -45.69 2.55
C ALA A 27 -6.74 -45.43 1.03
N ALA A 28 -6.67 -46.52 0.26
CA ALA A 28 -6.72 -46.54 -1.18
C ALA A 28 -8.17 -46.38 -1.69
N GLY A 29 -8.36 -45.67 -2.81
CA GLY A 29 -9.65 -45.66 -3.49
C GLY A 29 -9.81 -44.63 -4.62
N SER A 30 -9.58 -45.11 -5.85
CA SER A 30 -10.28 -44.74 -7.09
C SER A 30 -9.91 -43.44 -7.84
N LEU A 31 -9.32 -43.68 -9.01
CA LEU A 31 -9.11 -42.75 -10.13
C LEU A 31 -10.44 -42.28 -10.73
N VAL A 32 -10.63 -40.95 -10.83
CA VAL A 32 -11.52 -40.33 -11.82
C VAL A 32 -10.72 -39.20 -12.49
N THR A 33 -10.43 -39.41 -13.77
CA THR A 33 -9.76 -38.46 -14.65
C THR A 33 -10.73 -37.35 -15.05
N GLY A 34 -10.47 -36.14 -14.59
CA GLY A 34 -11.09 -34.91 -15.09
C GLY A 34 -10.11 -33.77 -14.92
N ALA A 35 -9.45 -33.37 -16.00
CA ALA A 35 -8.51 -32.26 -15.99
C ALA A 35 -9.25 -30.92 -15.80
N PRO A 36 -8.94 -30.11 -14.78
CA PRO A 36 -9.30 -28.71 -14.79
C PRO A 36 -8.18 -27.93 -15.48
N SER A 37 -8.57 -27.08 -16.42
CA SER A 37 -7.74 -26.04 -17.01
C SER A 37 -7.01 -25.26 -15.90
N ALA A 38 -5.68 -25.29 -15.91
CA ALA A 38 -4.84 -24.47 -15.06
C ALA A 38 -4.98 -23.00 -15.48
N GLY A 39 -5.99 -22.33 -14.95
CA GLY A 39 -6.00 -20.88 -14.88
C GLY A 39 -4.84 -20.46 -13.98
N ALA A 40 -3.95 -19.62 -14.49
CA ALA A 40 -2.83 -19.07 -13.76
C ALA A 40 -3.33 -18.26 -12.56
N THR A 41 -3.46 -18.91 -11.40
CA THR A 41 -3.56 -18.23 -10.12
C THR A 41 -2.16 -17.72 -9.79
N GLN A 42 -1.83 -16.51 -10.24
CA GLN A 42 -0.80 -15.71 -9.58
C GLN A 42 -1.18 -15.65 -8.09
N GLY A 43 -0.28 -16.12 -7.24
CA GLY A 43 -0.44 -16.04 -5.80
C GLY A 43 -0.66 -14.58 -5.42
N ARG A 44 -1.90 -14.24 -5.08
CA ARG A 44 -2.23 -12.99 -4.40
C ARG A 44 -1.66 -13.09 -2.99
N ASN A 45 -0.41 -12.69 -2.84
CA ASN A 45 0.24 -12.61 -1.54
C ASN A 45 -0.47 -11.59 -0.66
N ALA A 46 -0.63 -11.96 0.62
CA ALA A 46 -1.20 -11.17 1.69
C ALA A 46 -0.24 -10.04 2.16
N GLY A 47 0.24 -9.22 1.21
CA GLY A 47 1.11 -8.05 1.41
C GLY A 47 0.67 -6.88 0.53
N GLY A 48 -0.64 -6.59 0.58
CA GLY A 48 -1.34 -5.68 -0.33
C GLY A 48 -0.61 -4.35 -0.52
N ARG A 49 -0.39 -3.99 -1.79
CA ARG A 49 0.19 -2.73 -2.27
C ARG A 49 1.70 -2.49 -2.05
N ARG A 50 2.51 -3.53 -1.83
CA ARG A 50 4.00 -3.42 -1.78
C ARG A 50 4.71 -4.21 -2.88
N PHE A 51 5.80 -3.69 -3.47
CA PHE A 51 6.69 -4.43 -4.40
C PHE A 51 8.12 -3.87 -4.43
N THR A 52 9.06 -4.61 -5.01
CA THR A 52 10.49 -4.23 -5.06
C THR A 52 11.03 -4.18 -6.49
N LEU A 53 11.72 -3.09 -6.83
CA LEU A 53 12.61 -2.96 -7.98
C LEU A 53 14.05 -3.12 -7.51
N ALA A 54 14.79 -4.10 -8.05
CA ALA A 54 16.22 -4.23 -7.82
C ALA A 54 17.00 -3.39 -8.84
N VAL A 55 18.10 -2.77 -8.41
CA VAL A 55 18.96 -1.95 -9.25
C VAL A 55 20.40 -2.43 -9.11
N MET A 56 21.05 -2.72 -10.23
CA MET A 56 22.43 -3.18 -10.30
C MET A 56 23.23 -2.15 -11.12
N PRO A 57 24.11 -1.35 -10.49
CA PRO A 57 24.94 -0.43 -11.24
C PRO A 57 26.18 -1.13 -11.81
N ASP A 58 26.86 -0.43 -12.70
CA ASP A 58 28.29 -0.48 -13.02
C ASP A 58 29.06 -1.72 -12.53
N THR A 59 29.05 -2.79 -13.33
CA THR A 59 29.70 -4.07 -13.01
C THR A 59 31.07 -4.24 -13.65
N GLN A 60 31.57 -3.23 -14.36
CA GLN A 60 32.72 -3.34 -15.27
C GLN A 60 33.97 -3.97 -14.67
N TYR A 61 34.36 -3.63 -13.43
CA TYR A 61 35.52 -4.21 -12.75
C TYR A 61 35.38 -5.72 -12.44
N LEU A 62 34.19 -6.29 -12.61
CA LEU A 62 33.92 -7.71 -12.47
C LEU A 62 33.87 -8.41 -13.84
N PHE A 63 33.97 -7.66 -14.94
CA PHE A 63 34.02 -8.13 -16.33
C PHE A 63 35.11 -7.40 -17.14
N ASP A 64 36.37 -7.76 -16.87
CA ASP A 64 37.55 -7.18 -17.53
C ASP A 64 38.34 -8.26 -18.32
N GLU A 65 38.73 -7.91 -19.54
CA GLU A 65 39.63 -8.66 -20.42
C GLU A 65 41.08 -8.66 -19.88
N GLY A 66 41.27 -9.44 -18.82
CA GLY A 66 42.54 -9.64 -18.13
C GLY A 66 42.43 -10.64 -16.99
N GLY A 67 41.20 -10.96 -16.59
CA GLY A 67 40.85 -11.98 -15.60
C GLY A 67 40.31 -11.37 -14.31
N THR A 68 39.00 -11.14 -14.25
CA THR A 68 38.27 -10.72 -13.04
C THR A 68 37.34 -11.80 -12.53
N ASP A 69 36.97 -11.69 -11.25
CA ASP A 69 36.02 -12.60 -10.61
C ASP A 69 34.57 -12.12 -10.83
N GLN A 70 33.79 -12.90 -11.57
CA GLN A 70 32.38 -12.64 -11.90
C GLN A 70 31.41 -13.20 -10.86
N GLU A 71 31.91 -13.96 -9.87
CA GLU A 71 31.06 -14.60 -8.88
C GLU A 71 30.20 -13.61 -8.06
N PRO A 72 30.67 -12.39 -7.73
CA PRO A 72 29.81 -11.45 -7.01
C PRO A 72 28.55 -11.06 -7.80
N VAL A 73 28.66 -10.76 -9.09
CA VAL A 73 27.50 -10.47 -9.95
C VAL A 73 26.61 -11.71 -10.08
N ARG A 74 27.22 -12.88 -10.32
CA ARG A 74 26.50 -14.14 -10.45
C ARG A 74 25.69 -14.47 -9.20
N GLU A 75 26.26 -14.26 -8.02
CA GLU A 75 25.57 -14.51 -6.75
C GLU A 75 24.45 -13.51 -6.51
N SER A 76 24.63 -12.23 -6.84
CA SER A 76 23.54 -11.25 -6.77
C SER A 76 22.36 -11.61 -7.66
N LEU A 77 22.60 -12.06 -8.90
CA LEU A 77 21.55 -12.56 -9.78
C LEU A 77 20.84 -13.79 -9.22
N ARG A 78 21.58 -14.74 -8.63
CA ARG A 78 20.98 -15.91 -7.96
C ARG A 78 20.18 -15.52 -6.72
N TYR A 79 20.68 -14.58 -5.92
CA TYR A 79 20.00 -14.06 -4.76
C TYR A 79 18.65 -13.45 -5.12
N LEU A 80 18.61 -12.59 -6.15
CA LEU A 80 17.36 -12.01 -6.65
C LEU A 80 16.33 -13.08 -7.03
N LEU A 81 16.77 -14.17 -7.67
CA LEU A 81 15.88 -15.29 -8.00
C LEU A 81 15.36 -16.03 -6.76
N ARG A 82 16.22 -16.21 -5.73
CA ARG A 82 15.82 -16.89 -4.48
C ARG A 82 14.86 -16.03 -3.66
N GLN A 83 15.08 -14.72 -3.58
CA GLN A 83 14.26 -13.80 -2.78
C GLN A 83 13.03 -13.27 -3.51
N ARG A 84 12.91 -13.51 -4.81
CA ARG A 84 11.87 -12.91 -5.67
C ARG A 84 10.47 -12.94 -5.08
N GLN A 85 10.06 -14.06 -4.47
CA GLN A 85 8.72 -14.21 -3.90
C GLN A 85 8.57 -13.53 -2.53
N GLU A 86 9.59 -13.63 -1.67
CA GLU A 86 9.57 -13.08 -0.31
C GLU A 86 9.63 -11.54 -0.34
N ASP A 87 10.57 -11.00 -1.12
CA ASP A 87 10.79 -9.55 -1.24
C ASP A 87 9.90 -8.91 -2.31
N ASN A 88 9.01 -9.69 -2.95
CA ASN A 88 8.17 -9.29 -4.09
C ASN A 88 8.94 -8.50 -5.17
N ILE A 89 10.05 -9.08 -5.66
CA ILE A 89 10.91 -8.46 -6.67
C ILE A 89 10.25 -8.63 -8.04
N VAL A 90 9.76 -7.52 -8.59
CA VAL A 90 9.01 -7.53 -9.85
C VAL A 90 9.89 -7.27 -11.06
N PHE A 91 11.02 -6.59 -10.88
CA PHE A 91 11.90 -6.16 -11.96
C PHE A 91 13.33 -5.90 -11.45
N MET A 92 14.34 -6.03 -12.32
CA MET A 92 15.72 -5.60 -12.09
C MET A 92 16.20 -4.64 -13.18
N ALA A 93 16.83 -3.52 -12.82
CA ALA A 93 17.40 -2.57 -13.77
C ALA A 93 18.92 -2.51 -13.64
N HIS A 94 19.64 -2.79 -14.74
CA HIS A 94 21.07 -2.55 -14.85
C HIS A 94 21.33 -1.13 -15.38
N LEU A 95 22.25 -0.36 -14.76
CA LEU A 95 22.46 1.06 -15.06
C LEU A 95 23.59 1.37 -16.06
N GLY A 96 24.10 0.37 -16.75
CA GLY A 96 25.18 0.51 -17.74
C GLY A 96 26.55 0.20 -17.16
N ASP A 97 27.57 0.35 -18.00
CA ASP A 97 28.91 -0.17 -17.80
C ASP A 97 28.91 -1.61 -17.29
N VAL A 98 28.37 -2.49 -18.14
CA VAL A 98 28.34 -3.93 -17.89
C VAL A 98 29.77 -4.48 -17.84
N THR A 99 30.63 -3.98 -18.73
CA THR A 99 32.00 -4.45 -18.98
C THR A 99 33.02 -3.31 -18.96
N GLU A 100 34.30 -3.61 -18.78
CA GLU A 100 35.37 -2.59 -18.69
C GLU A 100 35.77 -1.96 -20.01
N HIS A 101 35.70 -2.70 -21.12
CA HIS A 101 36.22 -2.26 -22.42
C HIS A 101 35.24 -2.47 -23.57
N GLY A 102 34.06 -3.05 -23.32
CA GLY A 102 33.03 -3.21 -24.34
C GLY A 102 33.39 -4.22 -25.44
N THR A 103 34.39 -5.08 -25.20
CA THR A 103 34.89 -6.01 -26.22
C THR A 103 33.95 -7.19 -26.41
N GLU A 104 34.06 -7.90 -27.55
CA GLU A 104 33.28 -9.13 -27.77
C GLU A 104 33.56 -10.19 -26.70
N ALA A 105 34.79 -10.26 -26.18
CA ALA A 105 35.18 -11.22 -25.17
C ALA A 105 34.51 -10.94 -23.82
N GLU A 106 34.52 -9.68 -23.36
CA GLU A 106 33.86 -9.27 -22.12
C GLU A 106 32.34 -9.39 -22.23
N MET A 107 31.75 -8.97 -23.36
CA MET A 107 30.32 -9.12 -23.58
C MET A 107 29.89 -10.59 -23.55
N ALA A 108 30.69 -11.51 -24.12
CA ALA A 108 30.41 -12.93 -24.05
C ALA A 108 30.55 -13.50 -22.62
N LEU A 109 31.45 -12.95 -21.80
CA LEU A 109 31.57 -13.29 -20.37
C LEU A 109 30.32 -12.82 -19.61
N ALA A 110 29.95 -11.56 -19.77
CA ALA A 110 28.76 -10.96 -19.16
C ALA A 110 27.48 -11.71 -19.58
N ASP A 111 27.35 -12.05 -20.86
CA ASP A 111 26.20 -12.80 -21.39
C ASP A 111 25.94 -14.09 -20.60
N ARG A 112 26.99 -14.87 -20.35
CA ARG A 112 26.89 -16.14 -19.61
C ARG A 112 26.44 -15.94 -18.17
N VAL A 113 26.80 -14.82 -17.54
CA VAL A 113 26.38 -14.50 -16.18
C VAL A 113 24.91 -14.06 -16.16
N PHE A 114 24.55 -13.08 -17.00
CA PHE A 114 23.20 -12.54 -17.08
C PHE A 114 22.16 -13.52 -17.64
N ALA A 115 22.57 -14.54 -18.41
CA ALA A 115 21.70 -15.63 -18.84
C ALA A 115 21.03 -16.38 -17.65
N THR A 116 21.56 -16.24 -16.43
CA THR A 116 20.97 -16.78 -15.20
C THR A 116 19.53 -16.31 -14.98
N VAL A 117 19.23 -15.04 -15.28
CA VAL A 117 17.93 -14.39 -15.01
C VAL A 117 16.97 -14.38 -16.20
N ASP A 118 17.45 -14.69 -17.40
CA ASP A 118 16.63 -14.73 -18.61
C ASP A 118 15.42 -15.66 -18.47
N GLY A 119 14.23 -15.12 -18.76
CA GLY A 119 12.95 -15.82 -18.62
C GLY A 119 12.50 -16.10 -17.18
N LYS A 120 13.26 -15.69 -16.16
CA LYS A 120 12.97 -15.98 -14.74
C LYS A 120 12.72 -14.73 -13.90
N LEU A 121 13.41 -13.63 -14.21
CA LEU A 121 13.22 -12.32 -13.60
C LEU A 121 13.13 -11.28 -14.73
N PRO A 122 12.07 -10.47 -14.81
CA PRO A 122 12.04 -9.33 -15.72
C PRO A 122 13.18 -8.37 -15.42
N TRP A 123 13.91 -7.95 -16.45
CA TRP A 123 15.01 -7.01 -16.27
C TRP A 123 15.27 -6.15 -17.50
N SER A 124 16.00 -5.05 -17.28
CA SER A 124 16.49 -4.15 -18.32
C SER A 124 18.00 -3.93 -18.18
N VAL A 125 18.62 -3.55 -19.28
CA VAL A 125 20.02 -3.13 -19.36
C VAL A 125 20.14 -2.04 -20.42
N LEU A 126 21.10 -1.14 -20.21
CA LEU A 126 21.46 -0.05 -21.09
C LEU A 126 22.99 0.00 -21.17
N GLY A 127 23.56 0.63 -22.20
CA GLY A 127 25.02 0.77 -22.32
C GLY A 127 25.55 1.90 -21.46
N GLY A 128 26.78 1.78 -20.97
CA GLY A 128 27.55 2.90 -20.41
C GLY A 128 28.77 3.27 -21.26
N ASN A 129 29.59 4.21 -20.80
CA ASN A 129 30.75 4.69 -21.57
C ASN A 129 31.88 3.66 -21.74
N HIS A 130 31.91 2.61 -20.93
CA HIS A 130 32.83 1.48 -21.10
C HIS A 130 32.29 0.42 -22.06
N ASP A 131 30.95 0.32 -22.22
CA ASP A 131 30.34 -0.65 -23.13
C ASP A 131 30.28 -0.16 -24.58
N VAL A 132 30.14 1.16 -24.77
CA VAL A 132 29.83 1.80 -26.05
C VAL A 132 30.46 3.20 -26.17
N SER A 133 30.65 3.68 -27.40
CA SER A 133 31.14 5.03 -27.69
C SER A 133 30.12 5.86 -28.47
N GLY A 134 30.18 7.18 -28.37
CA GLY A 134 29.23 8.08 -29.03
C GLY A 134 27.86 8.12 -28.35
N ASP A 135 26.80 8.20 -29.14
CA ASP A 135 25.39 8.18 -28.71
C ASP A 135 24.67 6.93 -29.25
N ASP A 136 23.36 6.82 -29.03
CA ASP A 136 22.51 5.71 -29.49
C ASP A 136 22.38 5.57 -31.02
N GLN A 137 22.98 6.47 -31.82
CA GLN A 137 23.01 6.41 -33.29
C GLN A 137 24.30 5.79 -33.85
N ARG A 138 25.18 5.26 -32.98
CA ARG A 138 26.49 4.70 -33.31
C ARG A 138 26.51 3.45 -34.20
N GLY A 139 25.37 2.81 -34.45
CA GLY A 139 25.29 1.59 -35.27
C GLY A 139 25.50 0.31 -34.46
N ASP A 140 26.10 -0.72 -35.06
CA ASP A 140 26.26 -2.04 -34.41
C ASP A 140 27.43 -2.04 -33.40
N THR A 141 27.22 -2.64 -32.23
CA THR A 141 28.26 -2.82 -31.20
C THR A 141 28.21 -4.24 -30.60
N PRO A 142 29.30 -4.72 -29.98
CA PRO A 142 29.27 -5.95 -29.17
C PRO A 142 28.18 -5.94 -28.09
N PHE A 143 27.97 -4.79 -27.43
CA PHE A 143 26.86 -4.58 -26.51
C PHE A 143 25.50 -4.85 -27.18
N LEU A 144 25.19 -4.20 -28.31
CA LEU A 144 23.89 -4.33 -28.97
C LEU A 144 23.61 -5.76 -29.42
N ARG A 145 24.63 -6.48 -29.91
CA ARG A 145 24.48 -7.89 -30.32
C ARG A 145 24.18 -8.81 -29.14
N THR A 146 24.66 -8.47 -27.95
CA THR A 146 24.57 -9.31 -26.73
C THR A 146 23.34 -8.96 -25.87
N PHE A 147 23.11 -7.68 -25.66
CA PHE A 147 22.11 -7.12 -24.76
C PHE A 147 20.99 -6.36 -25.48
N GLY A 148 20.96 -6.40 -26.82
CA GLY A 148 19.91 -5.76 -27.60
C GLY A 148 18.53 -6.41 -27.46
N PRO A 149 17.50 -5.82 -28.11
CA PRO A 149 16.09 -6.13 -27.86
C PRO A 149 15.71 -7.59 -28.12
N ARG A 150 16.45 -8.29 -29.00
CA ARG A 150 16.23 -9.72 -29.30
C ARG A 150 16.28 -10.60 -28.04
N ARG A 151 17.08 -10.22 -27.04
CA ARG A 151 17.16 -10.91 -25.75
C ARG A 151 15.84 -10.84 -24.97
N PHE A 152 15.14 -9.71 -25.09
CA PHE A 152 13.98 -9.38 -24.26
C PHE A 152 12.62 -9.66 -24.92
N VAL A 153 12.56 -10.01 -26.20
CA VAL A 153 11.28 -10.22 -26.92
C VAL A 153 10.38 -11.30 -26.32
N ARG A 154 10.93 -12.23 -25.54
CA ARG A 154 10.17 -13.27 -24.82
C ARG A 154 9.76 -12.86 -23.40
N SER A 155 10.26 -11.73 -22.90
CA SER A 155 9.86 -11.19 -21.61
C SER A 155 8.43 -10.67 -21.69
N GLN A 156 7.61 -11.02 -20.69
CA GLN A 156 6.23 -10.53 -20.59
C GLN A 156 6.15 -9.03 -20.30
N THR A 157 7.25 -8.42 -19.82
CA THR A 157 7.29 -6.99 -19.50
C THR A 157 7.81 -6.13 -20.64
N PHE A 158 8.56 -6.70 -21.59
CA PHE A 158 9.12 -5.95 -22.71
C PHE A 158 8.00 -5.43 -23.62
N ARG A 159 8.09 -4.16 -24.02
CA ARG A 159 7.06 -3.52 -24.86
C ARG A 159 7.61 -2.91 -26.14
N GLY A 160 8.89 -2.55 -26.18
CA GLY A 160 9.53 -2.14 -27.41
C GLY A 160 10.90 -1.54 -27.20
N ALA A 161 11.54 -1.26 -28.34
CA ALA A 161 12.85 -0.60 -28.42
C ALA A 161 12.82 0.52 -29.46
N SER A 162 13.78 1.45 -29.39
CA SER A 162 14.06 2.39 -30.47
C SER A 162 14.49 1.65 -31.74
N PRO A 163 14.38 2.27 -32.94
CA PRO A 163 14.76 1.62 -34.19
C PRO A 163 16.21 1.14 -34.24
N ASP A 164 17.13 1.85 -33.59
CA ASP A 164 18.54 1.48 -33.40
C ASP A 164 18.75 0.40 -32.32
N GLY A 165 17.75 0.14 -31.48
CA GLY A 165 17.72 -0.94 -30.51
C GLY A 165 18.34 -0.63 -29.15
N TYR A 166 18.90 0.57 -28.94
CA TYR A 166 19.61 0.92 -27.70
C TYR A 166 18.71 1.40 -26.57
N ASN A 167 17.60 2.04 -26.90
CA ASN A 167 16.61 2.45 -25.90
C ASN A 167 15.50 1.41 -25.82
N THR A 168 15.06 1.05 -24.62
CA THR A 168 14.01 0.04 -24.41
C THR A 168 13.00 0.50 -23.37
N TYR A 169 11.78 -0.02 -23.45
CA TYR A 169 10.79 0.20 -22.40
C TYR A 169 10.01 -1.06 -22.06
N TYR A 170 9.58 -1.09 -20.80
CA TYR A 170 8.93 -2.21 -20.17
C TYR A 170 7.71 -1.73 -19.40
N THR A 171 6.71 -2.59 -19.28
CA THR A 171 5.59 -2.39 -18.36
C THR A 171 5.36 -3.62 -17.51
N PHE A 172 5.00 -3.43 -16.24
CA PHE A 172 4.68 -4.51 -15.32
C PHE A 172 3.51 -4.13 -14.40
N GLN A 173 2.80 -5.14 -13.89
CA GLN A 173 1.74 -4.96 -12.90
C GLN A 173 2.32 -5.15 -11.51
N ALA A 174 2.09 -4.18 -10.61
CA ALA A 174 2.46 -4.29 -9.21
C ALA A 174 1.59 -3.34 -8.38
N ALA A 175 1.23 -3.74 -7.15
CA ALA A 175 0.39 -2.94 -6.25
C ALA A 175 -0.89 -2.41 -6.94
N ASP A 176 -1.57 -3.30 -7.66
CA ASP A 176 -2.83 -3.05 -8.36
C ASP A 176 -2.80 -1.94 -9.45
N ARG A 177 -1.60 -1.59 -9.92
CA ARG A 177 -1.42 -0.66 -11.05
C ARG A 177 -0.36 -1.10 -12.04
N THR A 178 -0.40 -0.47 -13.21
CA THR A 178 0.62 -0.60 -14.25
C THR A 178 1.75 0.38 -13.97
N TRP A 179 2.99 -0.06 -14.14
CA TRP A 179 4.20 0.74 -14.07
C TRP A 179 4.93 0.71 -15.41
N LEU A 180 5.70 1.76 -15.69
CA LEU A 180 6.57 1.84 -16.86
C LEU A 180 8.02 2.01 -16.41
N LEU A 181 8.93 1.22 -16.97
CA LEU A 181 10.37 1.44 -16.88
C LEU A 181 10.90 1.80 -18.27
N LEU A 182 11.54 2.97 -18.36
CA LEU A 182 12.13 3.49 -19.59
C LEU A 182 13.65 3.48 -19.44
N ALA A 183 14.32 2.54 -20.11
CA ALA A 183 15.76 2.40 -20.11
C ALA A 183 16.34 3.09 -21.34
N LEU A 184 16.98 4.23 -21.10
CA LEU A 184 17.62 5.05 -22.12
C LEU A 184 19.12 4.83 -22.09
N ASP A 185 19.71 4.82 -23.27
CA ASP A 185 21.10 4.45 -23.48
C ASP A 185 22.09 5.55 -23.05
N TRP A 186 23.38 5.18 -22.92
CA TRP A 186 24.48 6.14 -22.77
C TRP A 186 24.33 7.33 -23.74
N ARG A 187 24.23 8.53 -23.17
CA ARG A 187 24.10 9.82 -23.89
C ARG A 187 23.12 9.75 -25.06
N THR A 188 21.89 9.34 -24.74
CA THR A 188 20.77 9.25 -25.68
C THR A 188 20.63 10.51 -26.56
N SER A 189 20.58 10.34 -27.88
CA SER A 189 20.45 11.45 -28.82
C SER A 189 19.05 12.08 -28.82
N ASP A 190 18.91 13.23 -29.51
CA ASP A 190 17.61 13.86 -29.77
C ASP A 190 16.59 12.92 -30.43
N LYS A 191 17.05 11.98 -31.27
CA LYS A 191 16.18 10.96 -31.89
C LYS A 191 15.71 9.93 -30.86
N GLY A 192 16.60 9.48 -29.99
CA GLY A 192 16.26 8.62 -28.85
C GLY A 192 15.26 9.30 -27.92
N LEU A 193 15.48 10.58 -27.58
CA LEU A 193 14.54 11.37 -26.80
C LEU A 193 13.20 11.55 -27.53
N ALA A 194 13.19 11.72 -28.85
CA ALA A 194 11.95 11.76 -29.63
C ALA A 194 11.17 10.45 -29.58
N TRP A 195 11.87 9.32 -29.62
CA TRP A 195 11.25 8.00 -29.44
C TRP A 195 10.71 7.84 -28.01
N ALA A 196 11.46 8.26 -27.00
CA ALA A 196 11.03 8.23 -25.59
C ALA A 196 9.74 9.03 -25.38
N ARG A 197 9.64 10.23 -25.96
CA ARG A 197 8.41 11.05 -25.95
C ARG A 197 7.22 10.28 -26.52
N GLN A 198 7.38 9.60 -27.67
CA GLN A 198 6.31 8.78 -28.24
C GLN A 198 5.89 7.61 -27.34
N VAL A 199 6.82 7.03 -26.56
CA VAL A 199 6.49 6.00 -25.58
C VAL A 199 5.63 6.58 -24.47
N LEU A 200 6.02 7.72 -23.90
CA LEU A 200 5.28 8.38 -22.81
C LEU A 200 3.90 8.86 -23.28
N ASP A 201 3.82 9.49 -24.46
CA ASP A 201 2.56 9.97 -25.06
C ASP A 201 1.54 8.83 -25.28
N ARG A 202 2.02 7.60 -25.53
CA ARG A 202 1.17 6.40 -25.67
C ARG A 202 0.77 5.78 -24.34
N ASN A 203 1.39 6.17 -23.23
CA ASN A 203 1.14 5.64 -21.89
C ASN A 203 0.89 6.77 -20.89
N PRO A 204 -0.08 7.68 -21.15
CA PRO A 204 -0.31 8.83 -20.29
C PRO A 204 -0.74 8.40 -18.89
N GLY A 205 -0.18 9.04 -17.87
CA GLY A 205 -0.53 8.82 -16.47
C GLY A 205 0.00 7.51 -15.86
N VAL A 206 0.82 6.74 -16.59
CA VAL A 206 1.46 5.54 -16.05
C VAL A 206 2.73 5.95 -15.29
N PRO A 207 2.84 5.70 -13.97
CA PRO A 207 4.05 6.03 -13.20
C PRO A 207 5.29 5.44 -13.87
N THR A 208 6.26 6.31 -14.15
CA THR A 208 7.42 5.99 -14.98
C THR A 208 8.72 6.17 -14.20
N ILE A 209 9.52 5.11 -14.20
CA ILE A 209 10.90 5.08 -13.73
C ILE A 209 11.80 5.17 -14.95
N LEU A 210 12.70 6.16 -14.97
CA LEU A 210 13.69 6.32 -16.05
C LEU A 210 15.06 5.84 -15.56
N THR A 211 15.70 4.98 -16.33
CA THR A 211 17.09 4.58 -16.09
C THR A 211 17.95 5.03 -17.26
N THR A 212 19.13 5.57 -16.98
CA THR A 212 20.14 5.95 -17.98
C THR A 212 21.51 5.86 -17.33
N HIS A 213 22.59 5.89 -18.10
CA HIS A 213 23.92 5.85 -17.51
C HIS A 213 24.36 7.21 -16.95
N ASP A 214 23.99 8.32 -17.60
CA ASP A 214 24.46 9.68 -17.28
C ASP A 214 23.26 10.64 -17.09
N PHE A 215 22.96 11.04 -15.85
CA PHE A 215 21.88 11.99 -15.55
C PHE A 215 22.21 12.97 -14.43
N VAL A 216 22.44 12.49 -13.20
CA VAL A 216 22.95 13.34 -12.11
C VAL A 216 24.35 12.90 -11.70
N GLU A 217 25.16 13.86 -11.29
CA GLU A 217 26.50 13.67 -10.75
C GLU A 217 26.54 14.10 -9.27
N PRO A 218 27.31 13.41 -8.41
CA PRO A 218 27.38 13.69 -6.99
C PRO A 218 28.19 14.98 -6.72
N ASP A 219 27.81 15.74 -5.69
CA ASP A 219 28.55 16.92 -5.24
C ASP A 219 29.63 16.62 -4.17
N GLY A 220 29.78 15.34 -3.80
CA GLY A 220 30.72 14.87 -2.78
C GLY A 220 30.22 14.99 -1.33
N THR A 221 29.04 15.58 -1.10
CA THR A 221 28.41 15.73 0.24
C THR A 221 27.17 14.85 0.42
N GLY A 222 26.90 13.99 -0.56
CA GLY A 222 25.70 13.15 -0.65
C GLY A 222 24.56 13.78 -1.47
N GLY A 223 24.69 15.05 -1.84
CA GLY A 223 23.84 15.70 -2.83
C GLY A 223 24.26 15.35 -4.26
N ALA A 224 23.41 15.74 -5.22
CA ALA A 224 23.66 15.56 -6.64
C ALA A 224 23.10 16.73 -7.45
N SER A 225 23.64 16.93 -8.65
CA SER A 225 23.14 17.92 -9.61
C SER A 225 23.13 17.34 -11.02
N LEU A 226 22.35 17.93 -11.92
CA LEU A 226 22.29 17.47 -13.31
C LEU A 226 23.67 17.58 -13.96
N SER A 227 24.16 16.47 -14.51
CA SER A 227 25.31 16.49 -15.42
C SER A 227 24.97 17.26 -16.70
N ASP A 228 25.95 17.49 -17.57
CA ASP A 228 25.67 18.15 -18.85
C ASP A 228 24.71 17.35 -19.74
N ASN A 229 24.82 16.01 -19.76
CA ASN A 229 23.84 15.15 -20.43
C ASN A 229 22.50 15.16 -19.67
N GLY A 230 22.54 15.17 -18.33
CA GLY A 230 21.37 15.32 -17.48
C GLY A 230 20.53 16.54 -17.81
N LYS A 231 21.16 17.70 -18.02
CA LYS A 231 20.48 18.94 -18.43
C LYS A 231 19.78 18.77 -19.78
N HIS A 232 20.44 18.14 -20.76
CA HIS A 232 19.85 17.84 -22.05
C HIS A 232 18.60 16.95 -21.93
N MET A 233 18.69 15.86 -21.15
CA MET A 233 17.56 14.96 -20.90
C MET A 233 16.45 15.63 -20.07
N TRP A 234 16.82 16.46 -19.10
CA TRP A 234 15.87 17.20 -18.27
C TRP A 234 15.02 18.12 -19.13
N ASP A 235 15.64 18.92 -19.99
CA ASP A 235 14.96 19.87 -20.86
C ASP A 235 14.17 19.24 -22.02
N GLY A 236 14.74 18.18 -22.60
CA GLY A 236 14.18 17.48 -23.75
C GLY A 236 13.09 16.45 -23.40
N LEU A 237 13.03 16.01 -22.14
CA LEU A 237 12.17 14.91 -21.71
C LEU A 237 11.64 15.11 -20.28
N VAL A 238 12.49 14.98 -19.26
CA VAL A 238 12.02 14.66 -17.90
C VAL A 238 11.09 15.73 -17.31
N ARG A 239 11.43 17.02 -17.41
CA ARG A 239 10.64 18.07 -16.75
C ARG A 239 9.24 18.25 -17.33
N ARG A 240 8.99 17.80 -18.56
CA ARG A 240 7.71 17.97 -19.26
C ARG A 240 6.71 16.85 -19.00
N TYR A 241 7.19 15.68 -18.58
CA TYR A 241 6.37 14.48 -18.39
C TYR A 241 6.20 14.19 -16.92
N ASP A 242 5.07 14.63 -16.36
CA ASP A 242 4.78 14.47 -14.93
C ASP A 242 4.78 13.00 -14.45
N GLN A 243 4.50 12.09 -15.38
CA GLN A 243 4.56 10.65 -15.13
C GLN A 243 5.97 10.13 -14.78
N ILE A 244 7.04 10.85 -15.13
CA ILE A 244 8.40 10.51 -14.69
C ILE A 244 8.60 11.08 -13.28
N PHE A 245 8.78 10.19 -12.30
CA PHE A 245 8.97 10.58 -10.89
C PHE A 245 10.28 10.12 -10.28
N LEU A 246 10.93 9.12 -10.89
CA LEU A 246 12.18 8.55 -10.40
C LEU A 246 13.14 8.38 -11.57
N THR A 247 14.34 8.96 -11.46
CA THR A 247 15.43 8.75 -12.40
C THR A 247 16.61 8.10 -11.68
N LEU A 248 17.19 7.06 -12.28
CA LEU A 248 18.30 6.29 -11.72
C LEU A 248 19.45 6.27 -12.73
N ASN A 249 20.66 6.62 -12.30
CA ASN A 249 21.85 6.51 -13.14
C ASN A 249 23.09 5.96 -12.44
N GLY A 250 24.06 5.55 -13.27
CA GLY A 250 25.40 5.08 -12.91
C GLY A 250 26.46 6.11 -13.34
N HIS A 251 27.60 5.67 -13.87
CA HIS A 251 28.70 6.51 -14.40
C HIS A 251 29.55 7.17 -13.32
N TYR A 252 28.94 8.01 -12.48
CA TYR A 252 29.68 8.79 -11.46
C TYR A 252 29.71 8.09 -10.10
N TRP A 253 30.76 8.33 -9.33
CA TRP A 253 30.85 7.99 -7.91
C TRP A 253 31.34 9.20 -7.09
N PRO A 254 31.01 9.29 -5.79
CA PRO A 254 30.22 8.35 -4.98
C PRO A 254 28.71 8.40 -5.26
N ALA A 255 27.92 7.58 -4.56
CA ALA A 255 26.46 7.69 -4.60
C ALA A 255 25.97 9.04 -4.08
N GLY A 256 24.81 9.49 -4.58
CA GLY A 256 24.23 10.79 -4.26
C GLY A 256 22.79 10.90 -4.73
N ARG A 257 22.06 11.89 -4.23
CA ARG A 257 20.65 12.11 -4.60
C ARG A 257 20.26 13.57 -4.62
N THR A 258 19.27 13.89 -5.43
CA THR A 258 18.61 15.21 -5.45
C THR A 258 17.14 15.06 -5.83
N THR A 259 16.36 16.10 -5.56
CA THR A 259 14.95 16.19 -5.96
C THR A 259 14.77 17.46 -6.79
N LEU A 260 14.34 17.27 -8.03
CA LEU A 260 14.07 18.37 -8.96
C LEU A 260 12.56 18.60 -9.06
N THR A 261 12.10 19.81 -9.36
CA THR A 261 10.67 20.09 -9.59
C THR A 261 10.39 20.15 -11.08
N ASN A 262 9.45 19.34 -11.56
CA ASN A 262 9.06 19.33 -12.97
C ASN A 262 8.11 20.50 -13.32
N ASP A 263 7.75 20.63 -14.60
CA ASP A 263 6.88 21.71 -15.10
C ASP A 263 5.44 21.63 -14.54
N ALA A 264 5.03 20.47 -14.00
CA ALA A 264 3.75 20.28 -13.32
C ALA A 264 3.80 20.65 -11.82
N GLY A 265 4.96 21.04 -11.29
CA GLY A 265 5.16 21.39 -9.89
C GLY A 265 5.44 20.19 -8.96
N ASN A 266 5.56 18.98 -9.51
CA ASN A 266 5.78 17.75 -8.75
C ASN A 266 7.26 17.36 -8.67
N PRO A 267 7.69 16.64 -7.61
CA PRO A 267 9.09 16.24 -7.43
C PRO A 267 9.52 15.15 -8.42
N VAL A 268 10.78 15.16 -8.84
CA VAL A 268 11.45 14.08 -9.58
C VAL A 268 12.66 13.68 -8.75
N PHE A 269 12.58 12.51 -8.14
CA PHE A 269 13.64 11.95 -7.31
C PHE A 269 14.73 11.40 -8.23
N SER A 270 15.93 11.94 -8.11
CA SER A 270 17.05 11.66 -9.02
C SER A 270 18.23 11.10 -8.24
N HIS A 271 18.55 9.82 -8.46
CA HIS A 271 19.56 9.11 -7.68
C HIS A 271 20.67 8.60 -8.58
N ILE A 272 21.91 8.91 -8.18
CA ILE A 272 23.13 8.34 -8.76
C ILE A 272 23.62 7.23 -7.83
N THR A 273 23.94 6.07 -8.41
CA THR A 273 24.56 4.99 -7.69
C THR A 273 25.57 4.23 -8.54
N ASN A 274 26.79 4.15 -8.05
CA ASN A 274 27.90 3.39 -8.61
C ASN A 274 28.76 2.93 -7.43
N TYR A 275 29.12 1.65 -7.39
CA TYR A 275 29.84 1.04 -6.27
C TYR A 275 31.24 0.57 -6.63
N GLN A 276 31.72 0.87 -7.83
CA GLN A 276 33.05 0.46 -8.27
C GLN A 276 34.17 0.95 -7.34
N ASP A 277 33.96 2.04 -6.60
CA ASP A 277 34.88 2.57 -5.58
C ASP A 277 34.96 1.71 -4.30
N ARG A 278 34.04 0.74 -4.14
CA ARG A 278 33.95 -0.11 -2.94
C ARG A 278 34.82 -1.36 -3.07
N TYR A 279 34.99 -2.04 -1.93
CA TYR A 279 35.78 -3.28 -1.85
C TYR A 279 35.39 -4.26 -2.97
N TYR A 280 36.41 -4.89 -3.56
CA TYR A 280 36.26 -5.90 -4.61
C TYR A 280 35.53 -5.37 -5.86
N GLY A 281 35.81 -4.12 -6.25
CA GLY A 281 35.21 -3.50 -7.43
C GLY A 281 33.69 -3.40 -7.34
N GLY A 282 33.18 -3.11 -6.13
CA GLY A 282 31.74 -3.04 -5.84
C GLY A 282 31.11 -4.35 -5.39
N ALA A 283 31.82 -5.49 -5.41
CA ALA A 283 31.36 -6.76 -4.86
C ALA A 283 29.94 -7.19 -5.30
N GLY A 284 29.55 -6.86 -6.54
CA GLY A 284 28.23 -7.19 -7.10
C GLY A 284 27.06 -6.58 -6.33
N MET A 285 27.25 -5.44 -5.67
CA MET A 285 26.20 -4.77 -4.90
C MET A 285 24.94 -4.47 -5.71
N ILE A 286 23.81 -4.54 -5.03
CA ILE A 286 22.51 -4.16 -5.55
C ILE A 286 21.86 -3.15 -4.60
N ARG A 287 20.93 -2.36 -5.16
CA ARG A 287 20.06 -1.47 -4.40
C ARG A 287 18.61 -1.87 -4.60
N TYR A 288 17.89 -2.08 -3.52
CA TYR A 288 16.44 -2.27 -3.55
C TYR A 288 15.72 -0.93 -3.46
N TYR A 289 14.68 -0.81 -4.27
CA TYR A 289 13.66 0.23 -4.17
C TYR A 289 12.34 -0.47 -3.86
N THR A 290 11.96 -0.46 -2.59
CA THR A 290 10.74 -1.10 -2.11
C THR A 290 9.61 -0.08 -2.04
N PHE A 291 8.69 -0.17 -3.00
CA PHE A 291 7.50 0.65 -3.08
C PHE A 291 6.44 0.12 -2.12
N ASP A 292 5.97 0.96 -1.22
CA ASP A 292 4.88 0.68 -0.29
C ASP A 292 3.81 1.76 -0.41
N LEU A 293 2.80 1.47 -1.22
CA LEU A 293 1.74 2.42 -1.54
C LEU A 293 0.75 2.56 -0.37
N ALA A 294 0.78 1.69 0.63
CA ALA A 294 -0.03 1.88 1.85
C ALA A 294 0.63 2.90 2.79
N ARG A 295 1.96 3.02 2.74
CA ARG A 295 2.74 4.04 3.46
C ARG A 295 3.06 5.28 2.63
N ASN A 296 2.68 5.31 1.35
CA ASN A 296 3.08 6.37 0.42
C ASN A 296 4.60 6.59 0.42
N ALA A 297 5.35 5.49 0.34
CA ALA A 297 6.79 5.50 0.53
C ALA A 297 7.53 4.57 -0.43
N ILE A 298 8.80 4.89 -0.71
CA ILE A 298 9.78 4.00 -1.33
C ILE A 298 10.96 3.86 -0.37
N ASP A 299 11.16 2.68 0.20
CA ASP A 299 12.32 2.39 1.04
C ASP A 299 13.48 1.90 0.18
N VAL A 300 14.64 2.52 0.37
CA VAL A 300 15.87 2.24 -0.37
C VAL A 300 16.88 1.59 0.57
N GLU A 301 17.50 0.50 0.12
CA GLU A 301 18.59 -0.17 0.84
C GLU A 301 19.62 -0.77 -0.12
N THR A 302 20.88 -0.77 0.30
CA THR A 302 22.03 -1.13 -0.54
C THR A 302 22.89 -2.18 0.15
N PHE A 303 23.21 -3.27 -0.55
CA PHE A 303 23.99 -4.36 0.01
C PHE A 303 24.63 -5.23 -1.07
N SER A 304 25.63 -6.04 -0.68
CA SER A 304 26.22 -7.09 -1.50
C SER A 304 25.70 -8.46 -1.08
N PRO A 305 24.84 -9.12 -1.89
CA PRO A 305 24.41 -10.49 -1.65
C PRO A 305 25.58 -11.47 -1.50
N TRP A 306 26.66 -11.26 -2.26
CA TRP A 306 27.84 -12.13 -2.23
C TRP A 306 28.61 -12.03 -0.91
N LEU A 307 28.83 -10.81 -0.40
CA LEU A 307 29.48 -10.60 0.90
C LEU A 307 28.59 -11.13 2.04
N LEU A 308 27.28 -10.88 1.99
CA LEU A 308 26.32 -11.39 2.98
C LEU A 308 26.24 -12.91 3.02
N ALA A 309 26.57 -13.61 1.93
CA ALA A 309 26.58 -15.07 1.88
C ALA A 309 27.83 -15.69 2.54
N LYS A 310 28.86 -14.91 2.86
CA LYS A 310 30.10 -15.42 3.45
C LYS A 310 29.89 -15.85 4.90
N ARG A 311 30.38 -17.05 5.25
CA ARG A 311 30.26 -17.61 6.61
C ARG A 311 31.25 -17.00 7.61
N ASP A 312 32.42 -16.60 7.12
CA ASP A 312 33.52 -16.06 7.91
C ASP A 312 34.16 -14.88 7.14
N PRO A 313 33.47 -13.73 7.05
CA PRO A 313 33.99 -12.57 6.35
C PRO A 313 35.14 -11.94 7.15
N SER A 314 36.16 -11.45 6.45
CA SER A 314 37.13 -10.51 7.00
C SER A 314 36.44 -9.20 7.42
N THR A 315 37.14 -8.37 8.22
CA THR A 315 36.61 -7.08 8.68
C THR A 315 36.14 -6.19 7.52
N LEU A 316 36.95 -6.05 6.47
CA LEU A 316 36.61 -5.22 5.32
C LEU A 316 35.41 -5.75 4.54
N GLU A 317 35.28 -7.07 4.43
CA GLU A 317 34.10 -7.70 3.81
C GLU A 317 32.83 -7.47 4.63
N ALA A 318 32.91 -7.57 5.96
CA ALA A 318 31.78 -7.33 6.85
C ALA A 318 31.35 -5.85 6.85
N GLU A 319 32.32 -4.93 6.85
CA GLU A 319 32.06 -3.48 6.76
C GLU A 319 31.44 -3.06 5.42
N THR A 320 31.71 -3.81 4.36
CA THR A 320 31.22 -3.50 3.00
C THR A 320 29.95 -4.27 2.63
N ALA A 321 29.52 -5.25 3.42
CA ALA A 321 28.39 -6.12 3.06
C ALA A 321 27.06 -5.36 2.95
N GLU A 322 26.85 -4.33 3.78
CA GLU A 322 25.66 -3.46 3.76
C GLU A 322 26.10 -2.00 3.86
N LEU A 323 25.56 -1.13 3.01
CA LEU A 323 25.79 0.30 3.08
C LEU A 323 24.59 0.97 3.77
N SER A 324 24.87 1.74 4.82
CA SER A 324 23.85 2.32 5.71
C SER A 324 23.91 3.85 5.83
N GLY A 325 24.70 4.52 5.00
CA GLY A 325 24.74 5.99 4.94
C GLY A 325 23.46 6.58 4.34
N ASP A 326 23.27 7.90 4.50
CA ASP A 326 22.05 8.64 4.11
C ASP A 326 21.73 8.62 2.60
N VAL A 327 22.69 8.20 1.78
CA VAL A 327 22.56 8.01 0.32
C VAL A 327 22.45 6.55 -0.11
N ASP A 328 22.57 5.62 0.85
CA ASP A 328 22.55 4.17 0.63
C ASP A 328 21.36 3.48 1.29
N ARG A 329 20.84 4.06 2.38
CA ARG A 329 19.63 3.62 3.09
C ARG A 329 18.75 4.81 3.48
N PHE A 330 17.61 4.99 2.81
CA PHE A 330 16.72 6.12 3.03
C PHE A 330 15.29 5.81 2.56
N THR A 331 14.33 6.67 2.91
CA THR A 331 12.94 6.58 2.45
C THR A 331 12.59 7.82 1.62
N VAL A 332 11.89 7.61 0.51
CA VAL A 332 11.26 8.66 -0.29
C VAL A 332 9.77 8.66 -0.01
N GLU A 333 9.21 9.79 0.37
CA GLU A 333 7.76 9.96 0.53
C GLU A 333 7.13 10.41 -0.79
N ILE A 334 6.05 9.74 -1.19
CA ILE A 334 5.28 10.03 -2.41
C ILE A 334 3.87 9.46 -2.27
N ASP A 335 2.86 10.33 -2.36
CA ASP A 335 1.47 9.89 -2.51
C ASP A 335 1.21 9.47 -3.96
N PHE A 336 1.21 8.16 -4.19
CA PHE A 336 1.02 7.59 -5.52
C PHE A 336 -0.42 7.73 -6.02
N ASP A 337 -1.42 7.83 -5.14
CA ASP A 337 -2.82 7.96 -5.52
C ASP A 337 -3.15 9.41 -5.88
N GLU A 338 -2.58 10.36 -5.16
CA GLU A 338 -2.65 11.78 -5.49
C GLU A 338 -1.93 12.08 -6.80
N ARG A 339 -0.67 11.64 -6.93
CA ARG A 339 0.13 11.97 -8.12
C ARG A 339 -0.28 11.17 -9.35
N PHE A 340 -0.62 9.90 -9.17
CA PHE A 340 -0.95 8.98 -10.27
C PHE A 340 -2.28 8.30 -9.99
N PRO A 341 -3.40 9.04 -10.11
CA PRO A 341 -4.71 8.49 -9.83
C PRO A 341 -4.98 7.27 -10.72
N GLY A 342 -5.17 6.13 -10.07
CA GLY A 342 -5.61 4.91 -10.75
C GLY A 342 -7.00 5.09 -11.36
N LYS A 343 -7.40 4.18 -12.25
CA LYS A 343 -8.80 4.11 -12.66
C LYS A 343 -9.63 3.65 -11.46
N PRO A 344 -10.62 4.42 -10.98
CA PRO A 344 -11.50 3.94 -9.93
C PRO A 344 -12.13 2.61 -10.34
N LEU A 345 -12.16 1.64 -9.43
CA LEU A 345 -12.95 0.42 -9.65
C LEU A 345 -14.42 0.81 -9.86
N PRO A 346 -15.24 0.06 -10.61
CA PRO A 346 -16.66 0.35 -10.68
C PRO A 346 -17.32 0.03 -9.34
N ALA A 347 -18.32 0.85 -8.94
CA ALA A 347 -19.15 0.55 -7.77
C ALA A 347 -19.78 -0.86 -7.88
N LEU A 348 -19.72 -1.61 -6.79
CA LEU A 348 -20.28 -2.95 -6.74
C LEU A 348 -21.80 -2.88 -6.56
N PRO A 349 -22.59 -3.78 -7.17
CA PRO A 349 -24.03 -3.80 -6.96
C PRO A 349 -24.38 -4.13 -5.51
N ALA A 350 -25.49 -3.60 -4.97
CA ALA A 350 -25.90 -3.80 -3.57
C ALA A 350 -25.87 -5.25 -3.10
N ARG A 351 -26.31 -6.18 -3.95
CA ARG A 351 -26.30 -7.63 -3.67
C ARG A 351 -24.92 -8.20 -3.36
N ALA A 352 -23.84 -7.62 -3.88
CA ALA A 352 -22.47 -8.09 -3.63
C ALA A 352 -22.04 -7.83 -2.17
N ALA A 353 -22.66 -6.86 -1.52
CA ALA A 353 -22.46 -6.53 -0.12
C ALA A 353 -23.45 -7.24 0.81
N LEU A 354 -24.32 -8.12 0.31
CA LEU A 354 -25.23 -8.89 1.17
C LEU A 354 -24.64 -10.26 1.46
N VAL A 355 -24.53 -10.59 2.75
CA VAL A 355 -24.11 -11.91 3.24
C VAL A 355 -25.25 -12.57 4.00
N PRO A 356 -25.27 -13.91 4.17
CA PRO A 356 -26.28 -14.56 5.01
C PRO A 356 -26.32 -13.94 6.40
N GLY A 357 -27.52 -13.51 6.83
CA GLY A 357 -27.74 -12.80 8.08
C GLY A 357 -27.70 -11.27 7.98
N THR A 358 -27.49 -10.65 6.81
CA THR A 358 -27.62 -9.19 6.68
C THR A 358 -29.05 -8.75 7.03
N VAL A 359 -29.17 -7.86 8.01
CA VAL A 359 -30.45 -7.33 8.52
C VAL A 359 -30.68 -5.87 8.15
N ALA A 360 -29.62 -5.12 7.87
CA ALA A 360 -29.72 -3.78 7.34
C ALA A 360 -28.48 -3.49 6.48
N TYR A 361 -28.66 -2.78 5.38
CA TYR A 361 -27.57 -2.26 4.58
C TYR A 361 -27.97 -0.96 3.91
N TRP A 362 -27.23 0.11 4.20
CA TRP A 362 -27.47 1.44 3.63
C TRP A 362 -26.27 1.89 2.82
N ARG A 363 -26.58 2.48 1.67
CA ARG A 363 -25.66 3.18 0.79
C ARG A 363 -26.08 4.64 0.68
N PHE A 364 -25.11 5.48 0.41
CA PHE A 364 -25.29 6.92 0.42
C PHE A 364 -24.90 7.52 -0.94
N GLU A 365 -25.75 7.27 -1.93
CA GLU A 365 -25.52 7.70 -3.31
C GLU A 365 -26.48 8.84 -3.65
N GLY A 366 -25.95 9.99 -4.04
CA GLY A 366 -26.71 11.18 -4.40
C GLY A 366 -25.81 12.22 -5.05
N ARG A 367 -26.41 13.33 -5.51
CA ARG A 367 -25.64 14.42 -6.14
C ARG A 367 -24.82 15.13 -5.07
N ASP A 368 -23.51 15.24 -5.30
CA ASP A 368 -22.57 15.91 -4.40
C ASP A 368 -23.07 17.31 -3.97
N GLY A 369 -22.96 17.59 -2.68
CA GLY A 369 -23.35 18.87 -2.07
C GLY A 369 -24.86 19.08 -1.87
N THR A 370 -25.72 18.18 -2.35
CA THR A 370 -27.18 18.30 -2.17
C THR A 370 -27.65 17.73 -0.82
N PRO A 371 -28.72 18.29 -0.22
CA PRO A 371 -29.28 17.75 1.01
C PRO A 371 -29.68 16.27 0.89
N VAL A 372 -29.38 15.51 1.93
CA VAL A 372 -29.82 14.11 2.03
C VAL A 372 -31.32 14.06 2.29
N THR A 373 -32.02 13.09 1.70
CA THR A 373 -33.48 12.92 1.86
C THR A 373 -33.86 11.69 2.69
N GLY A 374 -32.87 10.89 3.11
CA GLY A 374 -33.04 9.60 3.80
C GLY A 374 -32.18 8.51 3.14
N ALA A 375 -32.32 7.26 3.60
CA ALA A 375 -31.66 6.12 2.96
C ALA A 375 -32.55 4.87 3.01
N ARG A 376 -32.63 4.15 1.89
CA ARG A 376 -33.38 2.88 1.84
C ARG A 376 -32.52 1.73 2.33
N ASP A 377 -33.15 0.78 3.02
CA ASP A 377 -32.53 -0.48 3.43
C ASP A 377 -32.46 -1.46 2.25
N LEU A 378 -31.23 -1.69 1.77
CA LEU A 378 -30.92 -2.56 0.66
C LEU A 378 -30.82 -4.04 1.04
N SER A 379 -30.99 -4.38 2.32
CA SER A 379 -31.14 -5.78 2.75
C SER A 379 -32.52 -6.35 2.45
N GLY A 380 -33.51 -5.48 2.19
CA GLY A 380 -34.91 -5.86 1.96
C GLY A 380 -35.70 -6.16 3.23
N ARG A 381 -35.23 -5.71 4.41
CA ARG A 381 -35.89 -5.94 5.72
C ARG A 381 -36.73 -4.74 6.19
N GLY A 382 -36.75 -3.65 5.42
CA GLY A 382 -37.58 -2.48 5.70
C GLY A 382 -37.03 -1.58 6.81
N ASN A 383 -35.73 -1.60 7.05
CA ASN A 383 -35.06 -0.74 8.03
C ASN A 383 -34.64 0.61 7.41
N ASP A 384 -35.53 1.26 6.66
CA ASP A 384 -35.25 2.54 6.00
C ASP A 384 -34.92 3.63 7.04
N LEU A 385 -34.01 4.55 6.69
CA LEU A 385 -33.59 5.67 7.52
C LEU A 385 -34.27 6.97 7.11
N THR A 386 -34.82 7.67 8.10
CA THR A 386 -35.37 9.03 7.99
C THR A 386 -34.51 10.02 8.77
N ILE A 387 -34.64 11.32 8.46
CA ILE A 387 -33.79 12.37 9.04
C ILE A 387 -34.49 13.04 10.22
N GLN A 388 -33.77 13.19 11.33
CA GLN A 388 -34.11 14.08 12.44
C GLN A 388 -33.05 15.18 12.55
N ARG A 389 -33.49 16.44 12.60
CA ARG A 389 -32.59 17.60 12.83
C ARG A 389 -32.38 17.80 14.33
N ILE A 390 -31.16 18.17 14.71
CA ILE A 390 -30.81 18.56 16.09
C ILE A 390 -30.99 20.07 16.21
N GLY A 391 -31.74 20.52 17.22
CA GLY A 391 -32.02 21.94 17.44
C GLY A 391 -32.76 22.58 16.24
N SER A 392 -32.35 23.79 15.86
CA SER A 392 -32.90 24.54 14.71
C SER A 392 -32.08 24.35 13.43
N SER A 393 -31.38 23.23 13.28
CA SER A 393 -30.48 22.99 12.14
C SER A 393 -31.22 22.93 10.80
N GLY A 394 -30.64 23.55 9.77
CA GLY A 394 -31.15 23.50 8.40
C GLY A 394 -30.69 22.28 7.62
N ASP A 395 -30.95 22.29 6.31
CA ASP A 395 -30.58 21.19 5.41
C ASP A 395 -29.09 21.12 5.09
N ASP A 396 -28.35 22.19 5.37
CA ASP A 396 -26.91 22.30 5.14
C ASP A 396 -26.07 21.34 5.98
N VAL A 397 -26.60 20.87 7.11
CA VAL A 397 -25.86 20.04 8.08
C VAL A 397 -25.72 18.57 7.66
N LEU A 398 -26.39 18.15 6.59
CA LEU A 398 -26.31 16.78 6.08
C LEU A 398 -26.46 16.76 4.56
N LYS A 399 -25.36 16.50 3.86
CA LYS A 399 -25.29 16.52 2.39
C LYS A 399 -24.73 15.22 1.83
N TYR A 400 -25.14 14.85 0.62
CA TYR A 400 -24.43 13.83 -0.15
C TYR A 400 -23.03 14.32 -0.51
N SER A 401 -22.10 13.37 -0.60
CA SER A 401 -20.69 13.61 -0.89
C SER A 401 -20.19 12.62 -1.94
N ALA A 402 -19.43 13.11 -2.91
CA ALA A 402 -18.74 12.28 -3.90
C ALA A 402 -17.50 11.58 -3.32
N GLU A 403 -17.04 11.94 -2.11
CA GLU A 403 -15.94 11.24 -1.46
C GLU A 403 -16.34 9.82 -1.01
N TYR A 404 -15.39 8.88 -1.06
CA TYR A 404 -15.60 7.51 -0.59
C TYR A 404 -14.29 6.83 -0.19
N HIS A 405 -14.39 5.79 0.63
CA HIS A 405 -13.29 4.86 0.88
C HIS A 405 -13.03 4.00 -0.38
N GLU A 406 -11.80 3.84 -0.84
CA GLU A 406 -11.50 3.09 -2.09
C GLU A 406 -12.06 1.65 -2.09
N ALA A 407 -12.03 1.01 -0.92
CA ALA A 407 -12.55 -0.34 -0.74
C ALA A 407 -14.06 -0.44 -0.45
N GLN A 408 -14.81 0.67 -0.34
CA GLN A 408 -16.24 0.55 -0.06
C GLN A 408 -17.05 0.15 -1.31
N PRO A 409 -18.12 -0.65 -1.18
CA PRO A 409 -18.88 -1.10 -2.35
C PRO A 409 -19.57 0.01 -3.16
N ALA A 410 -20.09 1.05 -2.51
CA ALA A 410 -20.73 2.18 -3.19
C ALA A 410 -19.76 3.35 -3.37
N HIS A 411 -19.89 4.10 -4.46
CA HIS A 411 -19.02 5.24 -4.78
C HIS A 411 -19.67 6.55 -4.36
N GLY A 412 -20.01 6.66 -3.08
CA GLY A 412 -20.63 7.84 -2.50
C GLY A 412 -20.68 7.77 -0.98
N SER A 413 -20.90 8.92 -0.36
CA SER A 413 -21.05 9.05 1.08
C SER A 413 -22.01 10.18 1.44
N ILE A 414 -22.19 10.40 2.75
CA ILE A 414 -22.84 11.58 3.30
C ILE A 414 -21.86 12.32 4.21
N ARG A 415 -21.90 13.65 4.18
CA ARG A 415 -21.17 14.55 5.05
C ARG A 415 -22.11 15.15 6.09
N PHE A 416 -21.82 14.89 7.36
CA PHE A 416 -22.47 15.53 8.50
C PHE A 416 -21.65 16.74 8.94
N ASP A 417 -22.26 17.91 9.05
CA ASP A 417 -21.64 19.11 9.61
C ASP A 417 -22.22 19.39 11.02
N GLY A 418 -22.03 18.43 11.93
CA GLY A 418 -22.55 18.49 13.29
C GLY A 418 -21.64 19.24 14.26
N ALA A 419 -22.25 19.76 15.32
CA ALA A 419 -21.58 20.37 16.47
C ALA A 419 -22.49 20.24 17.71
N LYS A 420 -22.10 20.84 18.84
CA LYS A 420 -22.99 20.93 20.01
C LYS A 420 -24.31 21.62 19.64
N ASN A 421 -25.43 20.99 19.94
CA ASN A 421 -26.79 21.44 19.63
C ASN A 421 -27.06 21.72 18.13
N ARG A 422 -26.23 21.19 17.21
CA ARG A 422 -26.37 21.33 15.76
C ARG A 422 -26.08 20.01 15.05
N GLY A 423 -26.83 19.69 14.01
CA GLY A 423 -26.58 18.54 13.16
C GLY A 423 -27.84 17.82 12.73
N ALA A 424 -27.66 16.60 12.25
CA ALA A 424 -28.73 15.70 11.87
C ALA A 424 -28.38 14.27 12.26
N VAL A 425 -29.43 13.48 12.46
CA VAL A 425 -29.35 12.05 12.72
C VAL A 425 -30.21 11.35 11.67
N LEU A 426 -29.70 10.26 11.12
CA LEU A 426 -30.47 9.33 10.31
C LEU A 426 -30.91 8.17 11.20
N HIS A 427 -32.20 7.99 11.41
CA HIS A 427 -32.71 6.92 12.25
C HIS A 427 -33.78 6.09 11.57
N THR A 428 -33.91 4.85 12.01
CA THR A 428 -34.92 3.92 11.51
C THR A 428 -36.34 4.37 11.89
N GLY A 429 -37.31 4.02 11.05
CA GLY A 429 -38.72 4.24 11.37
C GLY A 429 -39.16 3.50 12.65
N PRO A 430 -40.24 3.95 13.32
CA PRO A 430 -40.65 3.41 14.62
C PRO A 430 -41.04 1.92 14.59
N SER A 431 -41.44 1.40 13.42
CA SER A 431 -41.82 -0.01 13.21
C SER A 431 -40.71 -0.88 12.62
N ALA A 432 -39.48 -0.35 12.46
CA ALA A 432 -38.37 -1.11 11.91
C ALA A 432 -38.04 -2.32 12.79
N GLN A 433 -37.87 -3.50 12.19
CA GLN A 433 -37.58 -4.73 12.93
C GLN A 433 -36.29 -4.61 13.73
N LEU A 434 -35.29 -3.92 13.16
CA LEU A 434 -33.98 -3.68 13.77
C LEU A 434 -34.06 -3.07 15.17
N ASN A 435 -35.09 -2.26 15.46
CA ASN A 435 -35.27 -1.58 16.74
C ASN A 435 -35.39 -2.56 17.91
N THR A 436 -35.93 -3.75 17.65
CA THR A 436 -36.21 -4.77 18.68
C THR A 436 -35.20 -5.92 18.70
N MET A 437 -34.26 -5.95 17.75
CA MET A 437 -33.30 -7.04 17.63
C MET A 437 -32.25 -6.97 18.73
N LYS A 438 -32.20 -8.01 19.58
CA LYS A 438 -31.23 -8.12 20.68
C LYS A 438 -29.92 -8.80 20.30
N PHE A 439 -29.85 -9.47 19.14
CA PHE A 439 -28.62 -10.12 18.66
C PHE A 439 -27.92 -11.06 19.66
N GLU A 440 -28.68 -11.83 20.44
CA GLU A 440 -28.14 -12.72 21.48
C GLU A 440 -27.24 -13.87 20.97
N GLN A 441 -27.21 -14.10 19.66
CA GLN A 441 -26.37 -15.09 18.97
C GLN A 441 -25.15 -14.41 18.29
N GLY A 442 -24.92 -13.13 18.56
CA GLY A 442 -23.87 -12.32 17.95
C GLY A 442 -24.35 -11.42 16.81
N TYR A 443 -23.48 -10.52 16.42
CA TYR A 443 -23.71 -9.53 15.37
C TYR A 443 -22.40 -9.06 14.73
N THR A 444 -22.51 -8.39 13.60
CA THR A 444 -21.46 -7.52 13.07
C THR A 444 -22.09 -6.22 12.61
N ILE A 445 -21.55 -5.10 13.10
CA ILE A 445 -21.90 -3.75 12.67
C ILE A 445 -20.65 -3.15 12.03
N GLU A 446 -20.77 -2.66 10.81
CA GLU A 446 -19.62 -2.13 10.08
C GLU A 446 -20.01 -0.91 9.27
N THR A 447 -19.11 0.07 9.24
CA THR A 447 -19.32 1.38 8.64
C THR A 447 -18.00 1.95 8.14
N PHE A 448 -18.05 2.74 7.08
CA PHE A 448 -16.93 3.57 6.64
C PHE A 448 -17.09 4.98 7.19
N LEU A 449 -16.03 5.55 7.73
CA LEU A 449 -16.02 6.94 8.16
C LEU A 449 -14.74 7.68 7.78
N LYS A 450 -14.82 9.00 7.70
CA LYS A 450 -13.66 9.88 7.55
C LYS A 450 -13.83 11.09 8.46
N LEU A 451 -12.78 11.43 9.20
CA LEU A 451 -12.71 12.67 9.97
C LEU A 451 -12.15 13.80 9.09
N PRO A 452 -12.67 15.04 9.20
CA PRO A 452 -12.13 16.19 8.46
C PRO A 452 -10.66 16.50 8.74
N GLU A 453 -9.94 16.99 7.72
CA GLU A 453 -8.61 17.56 7.82
C GLU A 453 -8.66 19.03 7.32
N PRO A 454 -8.35 20.02 8.16
CA PRO A 454 -8.06 19.90 9.59
C PRO A 454 -9.32 19.55 10.40
N PHE A 455 -9.14 18.82 11.51
CA PHE A 455 -10.21 18.51 12.47
C PHE A 455 -10.36 19.65 13.48
N VAL A 456 -11.17 20.64 13.14
CA VAL A 456 -11.34 21.88 13.91
C VAL A 456 -12.73 21.95 14.52
N GLY A 457 -12.81 22.37 15.77
CA GLY A 457 -14.06 22.58 16.50
C GLY A 457 -14.18 21.69 17.74
N ASP A 458 -15.25 21.89 18.51
CA ASP A 458 -15.57 21.07 19.68
C ASP A 458 -16.48 19.90 19.28
N HIS A 459 -15.83 18.79 18.93
CA HIS A 459 -16.47 17.57 18.45
C HIS A 459 -16.24 16.37 19.39
N ALA A 460 -15.82 16.63 20.63
CA ALA A 460 -15.58 15.58 21.62
C ALA A 460 -16.88 14.82 21.94
N TRP A 461 -16.81 13.49 21.96
CA TRP A 461 -17.94 12.59 22.26
C TRP A 461 -19.08 12.62 21.23
N MET A 462 -18.82 13.05 19.99
CA MET A 462 -19.81 12.90 18.92
C MET A 462 -20.11 11.42 18.64
N GLY A 463 -21.38 11.11 18.40
CA GLY A 463 -21.82 9.77 18.06
C GLY A 463 -21.70 9.48 16.56
N ILE A 464 -21.23 8.30 16.20
CA ILE A 464 -21.24 7.75 14.84
C ILE A 464 -22.54 6.97 14.62
N LEU A 465 -22.84 6.06 15.54
CA LEU A 465 -24.07 5.26 15.53
C LEU A 465 -24.52 4.93 16.95
N SER A 466 -25.81 4.69 17.13
CA SER A 466 -26.38 4.25 18.41
C SER A 466 -27.72 3.54 18.24
N TRP A 467 -28.11 2.74 19.24
CA TRP A 467 -29.53 2.48 19.49
C TRP A 467 -30.06 3.56 20.43
N GLU A 468 -31.17 4.20 20.06
CA GLU A 468 -31.83 5.22 20.88
C GLU A 468 -32.39 4.65 22.20
N GLY A 469 -32.63 5.54 23.16
CA GLY A 469 -33.13 5.20 24.49
C GLY A 469 -32.09 5.31 25.59
N ARG A 470 -32.48 4.87 26.78
CA ARG A 470 -31.63 4.88 27.97
C ARG A 470 -31.39 3.44 28.41
N ALA A 471 -30.14 3.11 28.75
CA ALA A 471 -29.77 1.81 29.30
C ALA A 471 -30.58 1.47 30.56
N GLY A 472 -30.87 2.48 31.40
CA GLY A 472 -31.71 2.33 32.59
C GLY A 472 -33.14 1.87 32.28
N ASP A 473 -33.72 2.26 31.14
CA ASP A 473 -35.05 1.80 30.71
C ASP A 473 -35.04 0.29 30.35
N ALA A 474 -33.86 -0.28 30.05
CA ALA A 474 -33.65 -1.72 29.89
C ALA A 474 -33.28 -2.44 31.21
N GLY A 475 -33.35 -1.74 32.34
CA GLY A 475 -32.92 -2.25 33.65
C GLY A 475 -31.40 -2.29 33.83
N LYS A 476 -30.65 -1.53 33.01
CA LYS A 476 -29.19 -1.46 33.07
C LYS A 476 -28.75 -0.22 33.85
N ASN A 477 -28.42 -0.44 35.12
CA ASN A 477 -28.00 0.60 36.06
C ASN A 477 -26.54 0.47 36.49
N GLY A 478 -25.84 -0.60 36.07
CA GLY A 478 -24.38 -0.70 36.18
C GLY A 478 -23.69 -0.04 34.99
N GLY A 479 -22.36 0.01 34.98
CA GLY A 479 -21.58 0.75 33.99
C GLY A 479 -21.45 2.25 34.30
N TYR A 480 -21.21 3.07 33.28
CA TYR A 480 -20.97 4.51 33.46
C TYR A 480 -22.22 5.32 33.84
N SER A 481 -23.32 5.20 33.09
CA SER A 481 -24.56 5.95 33.37
C SER A 481 -25.82 5.23 32.88
N PRO A 482 -26.93 5.21 33.65
CA PRO A 482 -28.21 4.69 33.17
C PRO A 482 -28.82 5.56 32.06
N ASP A 483 -28.35 6.80 31.88
CA ASP A 483 -28.80 7.70 30.83
C ASP A 483 -28.10 7.46 29.48
N ASP A 484 -27.11 6.57 29.42
CA ASP A 484 -26.40 6.22 28.18
C ASP A 484 -27.30 5.46 27.21
N ALA A 485 -26.99 5.55 25.92
CA ALA A 485 -27.61 4.73 24.89
C ALA A 485 -27.30 3.24 25.12
N PRO A 486 -28.24 2.29 24.90
CA PRO A 486 -28.00 0.85 25.06
C PRO A 486 -26.80 0.30 24.25
N CYS A 487 -26.45 0.94 23.15
CA CYS A 487 -25.29 0.63 22.33
C CYS A 487 -24.88 1.87 21.55
N SER A 488 -23.59 2.21 21.52
CA SER A 488 -23.09 3.37 20.79
C SER A 488 -21.65 3.20 20.31
N LEU A 489 -21.32 3.90 19.22
CA LEU A 489 -19.96 4.13 18.76
C LEU A 489 -19.74 5.64 18.73
N ASN A 490 -18.73 6.13 19.44
CA ASN A 490 -18.47 7.56 19.64
C ASN A 490 -17.02 7.90 19.28
N VAL A 491 -16.74 9.19 19.07
CA VAL A 491 -15.38 9.72 18.84
C VAL A 491 -14.99 10.66 19.98
N THR A 492 -13.87 10.41 20.65
CA THR A 492 -13.37 11.27 21.74
C THR A 492 -12.74 12.56 21.25
N SER A 493 -12.36 13.46 22.17
CA SER A 493 -11.51 14.64 21.90
C SER A 493 -10.18 14.30 21.23
N GLU A 494 -9.60 13.16 21.57
CA GLU A 494 -8.35 12.64 20.99
C GLU A 494 -8.56 11.85 19.69
N ARG A 495 -9.80 11.82 19.18
CA ARG A 495 -10.23 11.06 17.99
C ARG A 495 -10.19 9.55 18.16
N PHE A 496 -10.31 9.06 19.39
CA PHE A 496 -10.39 7.62 19.64
C PHE A 496 -11.83 7.18 19.40
N LEU A 497 -12.02 6.01 18.81
CA LEU A 497 -13.32 5.34 18.82
C LEU A 497 -13.56 4.74 20.20
N GLN A 498 -14.77 4.96 20.70
CA GLN A 498 -15.31 4.29 21.88
C GLN A 498 -16.55 3.51 21.46
N PHE A 499 -16.51 2.19 21.55
CA PHE A 499 -17.70 1.36 21.40
C PHE A 499 -18.19 0.92 22.78
N VAL A 500 -19.40 1.31 23.15
CA VAL A 500 -20.05 0.96 24.42
C VAL A 500 -21.28 0.12 24.11
N VAL A 501 -21.47 -0.98 24.85
CA VAL A 501 -22.67 -1.80 24.73
C VAL A 501 -23.14 -2.26 26.10
N TYR A 502 -24.45 -2.20 26.32
CA TYR A 502 -25.13 -2.80 27.46
C TYR A 502 -25.73 -4.15 27.04
N PRO A 503 -25.04 -5.27 27.28
CA PRO A 503 -25.48 -6.58 26.81
C PRO A 503 -26.61 -7.17 27.67
N VAL A 504 -27.29 -8.19 27.15
CA VAL A 504 -28.51 -8.75 27.76
C VAL A 504 -28.20 -9.47 29.07
N ASN A 505 -27.10 -10.22 29.11
CA ASN A 505 -26.69 -11.15 30.16
C ASN A 505 -26.12 -10.50 31.44
N GLN A 506 -25.77 -9.20 31.43
CA GLN A 506 -25.13 -8.55 32.57
C GLN A 506 -25.55 -7.09 32.73
N ASN A 507 -25.30 -6.53 33.90
CA ASN A 507 -25.61 -5.15 34.26
C ASN A 507 -24.31 -4.33 34.33
N ASP A 508 -23.64 -4.16 33.18
CA ASP A 508 -22.37 -3.44 33.01
C ASP A 508 -22.23 -2.98 31.55
N ASP A 509 -21.24 -2.15 31.22
CA ASP A 509 -21.04 -1.51 29.91
C ASP A 509 -19.67 -1.81 29.28
N PRO A 510 -19.37 -3.09 28.92
CA PRO A 510 -18.10 -3.45 28.30
C PRO A 510 -17.75 -2.52 27.13
N THR A 511 -16.64 -1.81 27.29
CA THR A 511 -16.24 -0.72 26.39
C THR A 511 -14.94 -1.06 25.66
N ALA A 512 -14.95 -0.91 24.33
CA ALA A 512 -13.77 -1.01 23.49
C ALA A 512 -13.23 0.38 23.10
N TRP A 513 -11.90 0.50 22.99
CA TRP A 513 -11.21 1.78 22.71
C TRP A 513 -10.17 1.63 21.60
N SER A 514 -10.30 2.39 20.51
CA SER A 514 -9.27 2.39 19.45
C SER A 514 -8.07 3.27 19.81
N HIS A 515 -7.11 3.34 18.90
CA HIS A 515 -6.14 4.43 18.81
C HIS A 515 -6.80 5.67 18.18
N ALA A 516 -6.13 6.82 18.19
CA ALA A 516 -6.60 8.01 17.48
C ALA A 516 -6.75 7.71 15.98
N LEU A 517 -7.91 8.02 15.41
CA LEU A 517 -8.07 7.93 13.97
C LEU A 517 -7.32 9.07 13.28
N PRO A 518 -6.71 8.80 12.11
CA PRO A 518 -6.15 9.84 11.27
C PRO A 518 -7.27 10.71 10.71
N THR A 519 -6.96 11.98 10.53
CA THR A 519 -7.82 12.98 9.88
C THR A 519 -7.54 12.98 8.38
N GLY A 520 -8.53 13.37 7.57
CA GLY A 520 -8.40 13.40 6.10
C GLY A 520 -8.44 12.03 5.42
N ARG A 521 -8.34 10.94 6.18
CA ARG A 521 -8.32 9.56 5.70
C ARG A 521 -9.63 8.82 5.99
N TRP A 522 -10.08 8.06 5.00
CA TRP A 522 -11.17 7.10 5.17
C TRP A 522 -10.73 5.88 5.97
N THR A 523 -11.62 5.39 6.82
CA THR A 523 -11.41 4.26 7.71
C THR A 523 -12.63 3.36 7.72
N HIS A 524 -12.40 2.05 7.61
CA HIS A 524 -13.42 1.04 7.83
C HIS A 524 -13.41 0.60 9.30
N VAL A 525 -14.58 0.56 9.93
CA VAL A 525 -14.74 0.04 11.28
C VAL A 525 -15.69 -1.14 11.24
N ALA A 526 -15.31 -2.25 11.88
CA ALA A 526 -16.18 -3.39 12.11
C ALA A 526 -16.20 -3.77 13.60
N ILE A 527 -17.40 -3.88 14.16
CA ILE A 527 -17.67 -4.32 15.53
C ILE A 527 -18.30 -5.70 15.42
N VAL A 528 -17.59 -6.73 15.89
CA VAL A 528 -17.99 -8.13 15.80
C VAL A 528 -18.27 -8.65 17.20
N ASN A 529 -19.50 -9.09 17.45
CA ASN A 529 -19.86 -9.84 18.66
C ASN A 529 -20.13 -11.29 18.29
N ASP A 530 -19.42 -12.23 18.92
CA ASP A 530 -19.55 -13.68 18.66
C ASP A 530 -20.60 -14.39 19.53
N GLY A 531 -21.45 -13.62 20.22
CA GLY A 531 -22.40 -14.10 21.22
C GLY A 531 -21.87 -14.04 22.65
N HIS A 532 -20.56 -13.86 22.83
CA HIS A 532 -19.88 -13.79 24.12
C HIS A 532 -18.91 -12.62 24.26
N HIS A 533 -18.24 -12.19 23.20
CA HIS A 533 -17.26 -11.12 23.26
C HIS A 533 -17.39 -10.20 22.07
N THR A 534 -17.22 -8.91 22.33
CA THR A 534 -17.16 -7.87 21.29
C THR A 534 -15.71 -7.56 20.94
N THR A 535 -15.39 -7.65 19.65
CA THR A 535 -14.10 -7.25 19.07
C THR A 535 -14.31 -6.16 18.03
N VAL A 536 -13.61 -5.04 18.19
CA VAL A 536 -13.57 -3.96 17.22
C VAL A 536 -12.31 -4.08 16.34
N TYR A 537 -12.52 -3.83 15.05
CA TYR A 537 -11.51 -3.79 14.00
C TYR A 537 -11.51 -2.41 13.35
N VAL A 538 -10.32 -1.88 13.07
CA VAL A 538 -10.09 -0.65 12.30
C VAL A 538 -9.26 -1.05 11.08
N ASP A 539 -9.75 -0.75 9.88
CA ASP A 539 -9.16 -1.17 8.59
C ASP A 539 -8.82 -2.68 8.55
N GLY A 540 -9.75 -3.49 9.07
CA GLY A 540 -9.59 -4.95 9.14
C GLY A 540 -8.63 -5.45 10.24
N SER A 541 -7.98 -4.55 10.98
CA SER A 541 -7.02 -4.87 12.04
C SER A 541 -7.67 -4.81 13.43
N LYS A 542 -7.50 -5.87 14.21
CA LYS A 542 -8.04 -5.96 15.58
C LYS A 542 -7.37 -4.92 16.49
N ILE A 543 -8.17 -4.14 17.23
CA ILE A 543 -7.63 -3.19 18.20
C ILE A 543 -7.22 -3.87 19.51
N ALA A 544 -6.32 -3.24 20.27
CA ALA A 544 -5.79 -3.82 21.51
C ALA A 544 -6.81 -3.81 22.66
N ARG A 545 -7.52 -2.69 22.89
CA ARG A 545 -8.42 -2.52 24.02
C ARG A 545 -9.83 -2.98 23.67
N ASN A 546 -10.02 -4.29 23.57
CA ASN A 546 -11.33 -4.94 23.53
C ASN A 546 -11.65 -5.53 24.91
N PRO A 547 -12.90 -5.40 25.40
CA PRO A 547 -13.29 -5.92 26.71
C PRO A 547 -13.25 -7.46 26.72
N SER A 548 -12.78 -8.05 27.81
CA SER A 548 -12.82 -9.51 28.05
C SER A 548 -14.10 -9.97 28.75
N LEU A 549 -14.99 -9.03 29.07
CA LEU A 549 -16.23 -9.30 29.80
C LEU A 549 -17.27 -9.93 28.87
N ASP A 550 -18.01 -10.93 29.36
CA ASP A 550 -19.03 -11.66 28.61
C ASP A 550 -20.17 -10.71 28.17
N SER A 551 -20.28 -10.47 26.88
CA SER A 551 -21.19 -9.53 26.25
C SER A 551 -22.09 -10.26 25.27
N ARG A 552 -23.32 -10.57 25.70
CA ARG A 552 -24.32 -11.23 24.87
C ARG A 552 -25.35 -10.24 24.33
N GLY A 553 -25.25 -9.94 23.04
CA GLY A 553 -26.23 -9.11 22.34
C GLY A 553 -26.29 -7.66 22.83
N ILE A 554 -27.44 -7.01 22.60
CA ILE A 554 -27.72 -5.61 22.91
C ILE A 554 -29.04 -5.52 23.66
N SER A 555 -29.07 -4.79 24.78
CA SER A 555 -30.28 -4.54 25.56
C SER A 555 -31.10 -3.38 25.01
N THR A 556 -31.47 -3.45 23.73
CA THR A 556 -32.34 -2.45 23.12
C THR A 556 -33.71 -2.37 23.82
N VAL A 557 -34.27 -1.17 23.86
CA VAL A 557 -35.61 -0.87 24.41
C VAL A 557 -36.69 -0.72 23.33
N GLY A 558 -36.42 -1.23 22.12
CA GLY A 558 -37.36 -1.16 20.99
C GLY A 558 -37.41 0.21 20.30
N LYS A 559 -36.43 1.08 20.58
CA LYS A 559 -36.30 2.41 19.98
C LYS A 559 -35.41 2.38 18.73
N PRO A 560 -35.46 3.43 17.89
CA PRO A 560 -34.73 3.47 16.62
C PRO A 560 -33.23 3.19 16.75
N PHE A 561 -32.68 2.49 15.76
CA PHE A 561 -31.26 2.59 15.42
C PHE A 561 -30.98 3.91 14.70
N ALA A 562 -29.84 4.54 14.98
CA ALA A 562 -29.44 5.86 14.51
C ALA A 562 -27.99 5.92 14.01
N LEU A 563 -27.74 6.77 13.01
CA LEU A 563 -26.44 7.18 12.48
C LEU A 563 -26.28 8.71 12.60
N GLY A 564 -25.08 9.18 12.91
CA GLY A 564 -24.76 10.60 13.01
C GLY A 564 -25.00 11.24 14.38
N GLY A 565 -25.27 10.44 15.42
CA GLY A 565 -25.39 10.92 16.79
C GLY A 565 -25.62 9.80 17.82
N THR A 566 -25.42 10.15 19.08
CA THR A 566 -25.70 9.31 20.26
C THR A 566 -26.55 10.10 21.24
N GLN A 567 -27.54 9.46 21.85
CA GLN A 567 -28.37 10.09 22.89
C GLN A 567 -27.71 9.99 24.26
N GLY A 568 -27.80 11.06 25.04
CA GLY A 568 -27.64 11.04 26.49
C GLY A 568 -28.94 11.49 27.14
N GLY A 569 -29.49 10.70 28.06
CA GLY A 569 -30.79 10.97 28.68
C GLY A 569 -31.95 10.98 27.66
N GLY A 570 -31.79 10.31 26.52
CA GLY A 570 -32.77 10.29 25.43
C GLY A 570 -32.78 11.53 24.52
N GLN A 571 -31.76 12.39 24.59
CA GLN A 571 -31.64 13.60 23.76
C GLN A 571 -30.32 13.62 22.99
N TYR A 572 -30.34 14.14 21.76
CA TYR A 572 -29.14 14.39 20.96
C TYR A 572 -28.53 15.75 21.31
N GLY A 573 -27.44 15.74 22.09
CA GLY A 573 -26.70 16.97 22.44
C GLY A 573 -25.67 17.40 21.40
N GLN A 574 -25.25 16.49 20.51
CA GLN A 574 -24.15 16.73 19.57
C GLN A 574 -24.32 15.93 18.29
N GLY A 575 -24.22 16.61 17.14
CA GLY A 575 -24.20 15.97 15.83
C GLY A 575 -22.79 15.49 15.45
N PHE A 576 -22.74 14.44 14.63
CA PHE A 576 -21.49 13.95 14.03
C PHE A 576 -20.84 14.99 13.10
N TYR A 577 -19.51 15.06 13.11
CA TYR A 577 -18.71 15.90 12.23
C TYR A 577 -17.74 15.03 11.42
N GLY A 578 -18.16 14.65 10.23
CA GLY A 578 -17.35 13.88 9.29
C GLY A 578 -18.18 13.26 8.17
N TRP A 579 -17.60 12.30 7.47
CA TRP A 579 -18.29 11.53 6.44
C TRP A 579 -18.64 10.15 6.95
N LEU A 580 -19.79 9.63 6.52
CA LEU A 580 -20.16 8.21 6.64
C LEU A 580 -20.43 7.63 5.25
N GLY A 581 -19.83 6.48 4.99
CA GLY A 581 -20.07 5.67 3.80
C GLY A 581 -20.99 4.48 4.12
N ASP A 582 -20.88 3.43 3.31
CA ASP A 582 -21.66 2.21 3.43
C ASP A 582 -21.72 1.70 4.87
N THR A 583 -22.92 1.34 5.33
CA THR A 583 -23.13 0.79 6.68
C THR A 583 -23.97 -0.47 6.61
N ARG A 584 -23.46 -1.57 7.17
CA ARG A 584 -24.12 -2.89 7.17
C ARG A 584 -24.20 -3.46 8.58
N ILE A 585 -25.34 -4.09 8.86
CA ILE A 585 -25.57 -4.86 10.08
C ILE A 585 -25.91 -6.29 9.70
N VAL A 586 -25.22 -7.24 10.34
CA VAL A 586 -25.40 -8.68 10.14
C VAL A 586 -25.71 -9.32 11.49
N SER A 587 -26.71 -10.20 11.56
CA SER A 587 -27.15 -10.88 12.77
C SER A 587 -26.30 -12.10 13.16
N ARG A 588 -25.00 -12.05 12.89
CA ARG A 588 -23.98 -13.03 13.29
C ARG A 588 -22.60 -12.40 13.26
N ALA A 589 -21.63 -13.02 13.92
CA ALA A 589 -20.24 -12.66 13.74
C ALA A 589 -19.75 -12.92 12.30
N LEU A 590 -19.04 -11.94 11.75
CA LEU A 590 -18.26 -12.05 10.53
C LEU A 590 -16.79 -12.22 10.86
N ARG A 591 -16.10 -12.97 10.00
CA ARG A 591 -14.64 -12.98 9.97
C ARG A 591 -14.12 -11.80 9.12
N PRO A 592 -12.87 -11.34 9.31
CA PRO A 592 -12.31 -10.23 8.54
C PRO A 592 -12.37 -10.41 7.01
N ASP A 593 -12.35 -11.65 6.51
CA ASP A 593 -12.49 -11.95 5.08
C ASP A 593 -13.90 -11.71 4.51
N GLN A 594 -14.87 -11.44 5.38
CA GLN A 594 -16.27 -11.19 5.03
C GLN A 594 -16.69 -9.74 5.23
N PHE A 595 -15.81 -8.87 5.74
CA PHE A 595 -16.08 -7.44 5.96
C PHE A 595 -16.38 -6.72 4.65
N LEU A 596 -16.95 -5.52 4.74
CA LEU A 596 -17.26 -4.66 3.59
C LEU A 596 -16.03 -4.09 2.86
N LEU A 597 -14.82 -4.53 3.17
CA LEU A 597 -13.61 -4.17 2.44
C LEU A 597 -13.57 -4.94 1.12
N SER A 598 -13.76 -4.25 0.00
CA SER A 598 -13.54 -4.83 -1.33
C SER A 598 -12.07 -5.24 -1.46
N ARG A 599 -11.85 -6.41 -2.04
CA ARG A 599 -10.54 -7.03 -2.21
C ARG A 599 -10.07 -7.00 -3.65
#